data_AF-A0A564S0G1-F1
#
_entry.id   AF-A0A564S0G1-F1
#
_cell.length_a   1.000
_cell.length_b   1.000
_cell.length_c   1.000
_cell.angle_alpha   90.00
_cell.angle_beta   90.00
_cell.angle_gamma   90.00
#
_symmetry.space_group_name_H-M   'P 1'
#
loop_
_entity.id
_entity.type
_entity.pdbx_description
1 polymer ?
#
loop_
_entity_poly.entity_id
_entity_poly.type
_entity_poly.pdbx_seq_one_letter_code
_entity_poly.pdbx_strand_id
1 'polypeptide(L)'
;MRYFTTDTHFGHLLVTVLRGFTTFDPTHSRYEEVLRAHDRKTAEDWAKEETFGAGLTFRQVADTDAHDKAIVDHIHTLVGPDDELWILGDIGFRTSLTHLKNCL
;
A
#
# COMPACT_ATOMS: atom_id res chain seq x y z
N MET A 1 16.81 -11.24 -15.21
CA MET A 1 16.91 -11.78 -13.83
C MET A 1 15.52 -12.19 -13.36
N ARG A 2 15.43 -13.02 -12.31
CA ARG A 2 14.15 -13.44 -11.73
C ARG A 2 13.95 -12.77 -10.38
N TYR A 3 12.86 -12.05 -10.24
CA TYR A 3 12.46 -11.38 -9.01
C TYR A 3 11.24 -12.08 -8.42
N PHE A 4 11.19 -12.07 -7.10
CA PHE A 4 10.13 -12.72 -6.35
C PHE A 4 9.57 -11.75 -5.31
N THR A 5 8.25 -11.57 -5.30
CA THR A 5 7.55 -10.82 -4.26
C THR A 5 6.28 -11.56 -3.83
N THR A 6 6.01 -11.55 -2.54
CA THR A 6 4.71 -11.88 -1.95
C THR A 6 4.11 -10.59 -1.39
N ASP A 7 2.83 -10.63 -0.99
CA ASP A 7 2.27 -9.66 -0.06
C ASP A 7 2.18 -8.20 -0.59
N THR A 8 1.88 -8.02 -1.87
CA THR A 8 1.64 -6.68 -2.44
C THR A 8 0.44 -6.00 -1.78
N HIS A 9 -0.56 -6.77 -1.33
CA HIS A 9 -1.78 -6.26 -0.69
C HIS A 9 -2.53 -5.26 -1.58
N PHE A 10 -2.49 -5.48 -2.89
CA PHE A 10 -3.17 -4.61 -3.83
C PHE A 10 -4.67 -4.56 -3.51
N GLY A 11 -5.21 -3.34 -3.47
CA GLY A 11 -6.61 -3.08 -3.12
C GLY A 11 -7.03 -3.47 -1.69
N HIS A 12 -6.10 -3.81 -0.79
CA HIS A 12 -6.43 -4.29 0.55
C HIS A 12 -6.60 -3.15 1.55
N LEU A 13 -7.83 -2.68 1.74
CA LEU A 13 -8.21 -1.53 2.59
C LEU A 13 -7.46 -1.42 3.93
N LEU A 14 -7.45 -2.49 4.74
CA LEU A 14 -6.74 -2.48 6.03
C LEU A 14 -5.24 -2.20 5.83
N VAL A 15 -4.57 -2.97 4.97
CA VAL A 15 -3.13 -2.87 4.79
C VAL A 15 -2.72 -1.57 4.12
N THR A 16 -3.55 -1.05 3.20
CA THR A 16 -3.41 0.30 2.66
C THR A 16 -3.31 1.35 3.78
N VAL A 17 -4.25 1.32 4.74
CA VAL A 17 -4.24 2.25 5.89
C VAL A 17 -3.06 1.98 6.82
N LEU A 18 -2.77 0.71 7.12
CA LEU A 18 -1.63 0.33 7.97
C LEU A 18 -0.28 0.70 7.35
N ARG A 19 -0.20 0.86 6.03
CA ARG A 19 0.99 1.33 5.33
C ARG A 19 0.99 2.85 5.14
N GLY A 20 0.03 3.57 5.73
CA GLY A 20 -0.03 5.03 5.73
C GLY A 20 -0.74 5.67 4.53
N PHE A 21 -1.22 4.88 3.58
CA PHE A 21 -1.92 5.40 2.41
C PHE A 21 -3.38 5.71 2.75
N THR A 22 -3.63 6.95 3.14
CA THR A 22 -4.93 7.37 3.65
C THR A 22 -5.38 8.68 3.03
N THR A 23 -6.69 8.89 2.93
CA THR A 23 -7.26 10.13 2.39
C THR A 23 -7.09 11.33 3.32
N PHE A 24 -6.80 11.10 4.60
CA PHE A 24 -6.55 12.15 5.60
C PHE A 24 -5.07 12.55 5.70
N ASP A 25 -4.13 11.73 5.19
CA ASP A 25 -2.71 12.05 5.01
C ASP A 25 -2.27 11.75 3.57
N PRO A 26 -2.79 12.50 2.56
CA PRO A 26 -2.59 12.17 1.14
C PRO A 26 -1.15 12.33 0.66
N THR A 27 -0.32 13.10 1.37
CA THR A 27 1.12 13.24 1.09
C THR A 27 1.94 12.15 1.77
N HIS A 28 1.31 11.27 2.56
CA HIS A 28 1.97 10.23 3.35
C HIS A 28 3.00 10.78 4.36
N SER A 29 2.98 12.08 4.59
CA SER A 29 4.06 12.80 5.27
C SER A 29 4.03 12.58 6.78
N ARG A 30 2.83 12.53 7.37
CA ARG A 30 2.67 12.36 8.80
C ARG A 30 2.96 10.92 9.20
N TYR A 31 2.45 9.96 8.42
CA TYR A 31 2.77 8.56 8.64
C TYR A 31 4.28 8.31 8.59
N GLU A 32 4.97 8.84 7.57
CA GLU A 32 6.43 8.70 7.45
C GLU A 32 7.20 9.39 8.59
N GLU A 33 6.73 10.54 9.06
CA GLU A 33 7.31 11.22 10.22
C GLU A 33 7.24 10.33 11.46
N VAL A 34 6.05 9.77 11.76
CA VAL A 34 5.86 8.85 12.90
C VAL A 34 6.72 7.60 12.73
N LEU A 35 6.74 7.02 11.52
CA LEU A 35 7.54 5.82 11.22
C LEU A 35 9.05 6.07 11.42
N ARG A 36 9.57 7.23 10.99
CA ARG A 36 10.99 7.60 11.14
C ARG A 36 11.36 7.92 12.58
N ALA A 37 10.46 8.57 13.32
CA ALA A 37 10.70 8.96 14.71
C ALA A 37 10.57 7.79 15.70
N HIS A 38 9.75 6.80 15.35
CA HIS A 38 9.40 5.69 16.22
C HIS A 38 9.59 4.34 15.50
N ASP A 39 8.58 3.49 15.53
CA ASP A 39 8.56 2.20 14.86
C ASP A 39 7.29 2.02 14.02
N ARG A 40 7.27 0.93 13.26
CA ARG A 40 6.15 0.60 12.38
C ARG A 40 4.84 0.42 13.14
N LYS A 41 4.89 -0.19 14.33
CA LYS A 41 3.68 -0.42 15.13
C LYS A 41 3.05 0.90 15.55
N THR A 42 3.87 1.87 15.95
CA THR A 42 3.42 3.21 16.35
C THR A 42 2.77 3.95 15.17
N ALA A 43 3.35 3.85 13.97
CA ALA A 43 2.75 4.45 12.77
C ALA A 43 1.42 3.77 12.39
N GLU A 44 1.36 2.44 12.47
CA GLU A 44 0.14 1.66 12.26
C GLU A 44 -0.96 2.01 13.27
N ASP A 45 -0.60 2.14 14.55
CA ASP A 45 -1.54 2.48 15.63
C ASP A 45 -2.02 3.93 15.50
N TRP A 46 -1.15 4.87 15.12
CA TRP A 46 -1.55 6.24 14.76
C TRP A 46 -2.59 6.24 13.62
N ALA A 47 -2.34 5.52 12.52
CA ALA A 47 -3.28 5.48 11.40
C ALA A 47 -4.64 4.86 11.80
N LYS A 48 -4.65 3.86 12.68
CA LYS A 48 -5.89 3.29 13.25
C LYS A 48 -6.59 4.29 14.17
N GLU A 49 -5.86 4.97 15.04
CA GLU A 49 -6.41 5.97 15.97
C GLU A 49 -7.05 7.14 15.23
N GLU A 50 -6.41 7.68 14.19
CA GLU A 50 -7.00 8.71 13.33
C GLU A 50 -8.28 8.20 12.65
N THR A 51 -8.25 6.97 12.13
CA THR A 51 -9.40 6.36 11.46
C THR A 51 -10.59 6.19 12.41
N PHE A 52 -10.38 5.51 13.54
CA PHE A 52 -11.45 5.14 14.46
C PHE A 52 -11.84 6.28 15.41
N GLY A 53 -10.90 7.16 15.75
CA GLY A 53 -11.16 8.37 16.53
C GLY A 53 -12.11 9.33 15.81
N ALA A 54 -12.07 9.36 14.48
CA ALA A 54 -13.03 10.07 13.65
C ALA A 54 -14.36 9.33 13.43
N GLY A 55 -14.53 8.12 13.99
CA GLY A 55 -15.71 7.28 13.77
C GLY A 55 -15.81 6.70 12.35
N LEU A 56 -14.70 6.65 11.60
CA LEU A 56 -14.65 6.16 10.23
C LEU A 56 -14.24 4.69 10.16
N THR A 57 -14.48 4.08 9.00
CA THR A 57 -14.02 2.72 8.68
C THR A 57 -12.83 2.77 7.73
N PHE A 58 -12.00 1.71 7.69
CA PHE A 58 -10.90 1.60 6.71
C PHE A 58 -11.36 1.78 5.27
N ARG A 59 -12.58 1.36 4.93
CA ARG A 59 -13.14 1.56 3.58
C ARG A 59 -13.25 3.03 3.19
N GLN A 60 -13.55 3.90 4.15
CA GLN A 60 -13.77 5.32 3.89
C GLN A 60 -12.47 6.10 3.79
N VAL A 61 -11.39 5.59 4.39
CA VAL A 61 -10.13 6.31 4.52
C VAL A 61 -8.97 5.73 3.71
N ALA A 62 -9.05 4.48 3.26
CA ALA A 62 -7.98 3.84 2.49
C ALA A 62 -7.84 4.49 1.10
N ASP A 63 -6.62 4.93 0.77
CA ASP A 63 -6.25 5.32 -0.59
C ASP A 63 -5.53 4.16 -1.28
N THR A 64 -6.31 3.23 -1.84
CA THR A 64 -5.76 2.02 -2.47
C THR A 64 -5.00 2.32 -3.75
N ASP A 65 -5.38 3.38 -4.48
CA ASP A 65 -4.74 3.72 -5.74
C ASP A 65 -3.34 4.28 -5.48
N ALA A 66 -3.18 5.15 -4.47
CA ALA A 66 -1.86 5.65 -4.07
C ALA A 66 -0.95 4.52 -3.55
N HIS A 67 -1.50 3.60 -2.75
CA HIS A 67 -0.79 2.43 -2.26
C HIS A 67 -0.31 1.51 -3.40
N ASP A 68 -1.23 1.13 -4.29
CA ASP A 68 -0.94 0.19 -5.38
C ASP A 68 0.09 0.82 -6.34
N LYS A 69 -0.04 2.12 -6.62
CA LYS A 69 0.95 2.88 -7.40
C LYS A 69 2.33 2.88 -6.74
N ALA A 70 2.44 3.14 -5.43
CA ALA A 70 3.74 3.20 -4.77
C ALA A 70 4.51 1.87 -4.83
N ILE A 71 3.79 0.75 -4.71
CA ILE A 71 4.39 -0.59 -4.84
C ILE A 71 4.86 -0.86 -6.26
N VAL A 72 4.03 -0.53 -7.25
CA VAL A 72 4.35 -0.69 -8.67
C VAL A 72 5.57 0.17 -9.05
N ASP A 73 5.57 1.44 -8.66
CA ASP A 73 6.70 2.34 -8.89
C ASP A 73 7.97 1.76 -8.27
N HIS A 74 7.90 1.19 -7.05
CA HIS A 74 9.05 0.54 -6.41
C HIS A 74 9.52 -0.70 -7.18
N ILE A 75 8.60 -1.55 -7.64
CA ILE A 75 8.92 -2.71 -8.49
C ILE A 75 9.65 -2.25 -9.76
N HIS A 76 9.17 -1.20 -10.43
CA HIS A 76 9.80 -0.66 -11.65
C HIS A 76 11.20 -0.08 -11.42
N THR A 77 11.58 0.27 -10.18
CA THR A 77 12.98 0.65 -9.89
C THR A 77 13.96 -0.51 -9.93
N LEU A 78 13.47 -1.76 -9.86
CA LEU A 78 14.28 -2.96 -9.75
C LEU A 78 14.12 -3.92 -10.94
N VAL A 79 12.92 -4.01 -11.52
CA VAL A 79 12.55 -4.97 -12.56
C VAL A 79 12.50 -4.28 -13.92
N GLY A 80 13.37 -4.72 -14.85
CA GLY A 80 13.40 -4.24 -16.22
C GLY A 80 12.53 -5.05 -17.20
N PRO A 81 12.41 -4.61 -18.46
CA PRO A 81 11.56 -5.25 -19.47
C PRO A 81 11.91 -6.71 -19.80
N ASP A 82 13.18 -7.09 -19.65
CA ASP A 82 13.67 -8.45 -19.94
C ASP A 82 13.74 -9.33 -18.67
N ASP A 83 13.28 -8.80 -17.52
CA ASP A 83 13.24 -9.52 -16.26
C ASP A 83 11.92 -10.25 -16.05
N GLU A 84 11.96 -11.28 -15.21
CA GLU A 84 10.80 -12.10 -14.88
C GLU A 84 10.40 -11.82 -13.43
N LEU A 85 9.20 -11.26 -13.23
CA LEU A 85 8.64 -11.02 -11.90
C LEU A 85 7.57 -12.05 -11.55
N TRP A 86 7.79 -12.74 -10.43
CA TRP A 86 6.82 -13.66 -9.84
C TRP A 86 6.15 -13.00 -8.64
N ILE A 87 4.83 -12.79 -8.73
CA ILE A 87 4.00 -12.26 -7.64
C ILE A 87 3.18 -13.43 -7.06
N LEU A 88 3.52 -13.87 -5.86
CA LEU A 88 2.82 -14.96 -5.17
C LEU A 88 1.85 -14.36 -4.13
N GLY A 89 0.58 -14.17 -4.55
CA GLY A 89 -0.55 -13.87 -3.65
C GLY A 89 -0.86 -12.40 -3.40
N ASP A 90 -1.81 -12.15 -2.49
CA ASP A 90 -2.26 -10.85 -1.95
C ASP A 90 -2.69 -9.78 -2.95
N ILE A 91 -3.19 -10.24 -4.09
CA ILE A 91 -4.07 -9.46 -4.95
C ILE A 91 -5.45 -9.53 -4.28
N GLY A 92 -5.86 -8.46 -3.60
CA GLY A 92 -7.16 -8.41 -2.93
C GLY A 92 -8.30 -8.68 -3.92
N PHE A 93 -9.44 -9.18 -3.43
CA PHE A 93 -10.63 -9.50 -4.26
C PHE A 93 -11.07 -8.36 -5.20
N ARG A 94 -10.68 -7.12 -4.91
CA ARG A 94 -11.03 -5.92 -5.67
C ARG A 94 -10.04 -5.55 -6.77
N THR A 95 -8.86 -6.14 -6.78
CA THR A 95 -7.83 -5.85 -7.78
C THR A 95 -8.04 -6.79 -8.97
N SER A 96 -8.64 -6.25 -10.04
CA SER A 96 -8.79 -7.01 -11.28
C SER A 96 -7.45 -7.23 -11.99
N LEU A 97 -7.32 -8.33 -12.72
CA LEU A 97 -6.15 -8.56 -13.60
C LEU A 97 -5.95 -7.42 -14.61
N THR A 98 -7.02 -6.75 -15.04
CA THR A 98 -6.95 -5.59 -15.92
C THR A 98 -6.34 -4.38 -15.21
N HIS A 99 -6.71 -4.14 -13.95
CA HIS A 99 -6.11 -3.08 -13.14
C HIS A 99 -4.60 -3.31 -12.97
N LEU A 100 -4.21 -4.55 -12.63
CA LEU A 100 -2.79 -4.92 -12.52
C LEU A 100 -1.99 -4.70 -13.81
N LYS A 101 -2.55 -5.12 -14.95
CA LYS A 101 -1.90 -4.94 -16.26
C LYS A 101 -1.77 -3.48 -16.69
N ASN A 102 -2.63 -2.60 -16.19
CA ASN A 102 -2.53 -1.16 -16.47
C ASN A 102 -1.50 -0.47 -15.57
N CYS A 103 -1.17 -1.08 -14.43
CA CYS A 103 -0.20 -0.54 -13.49
C CYS A 103 1.23 -1.04 -13.78
N LEU A 104 1.40 -2.32 -14.11
CA LEU A 104 2.69 -2.91 -14.51
C LEU A 104 3.11 -2.48 -15.91
#